data_AF-A0A6J1W2A2-F1
#
_entry.id   AF-A0A6J1W2A2-F1
#
_cell.length_a   1.000
_cell.length_b   1.000
_cell.length_c   1.000
_cell.angle_alpha   90.00
_cell.angle_beta   90.00
_cell.angle_gamma   90.00
#
_symmetry.space_group_name_H-M   'P 1'
#
loop_
_entity.id
_entity.type
_entity.pdbx_description
1 polymer ?
#
loop_
_entity_poly.entity_id
_entity_poly.type
_entity_poly.pdbx_seq_one_letter_code
_entity_poly.pdbx_strand_id
1 'polypeptide(L)' 'MDTASHSLILLQQLNMQREFGFLCDCTVAIGDVYFKAHRAVLAAFSNYFKMIFIHQTR' A
#
# COMPACT_ATOMS: atom_id res chain seq x y z
N MET A 1 22.00 3.43 -13.13
CA MET A 1 20.53 3.45 -13.18
C MET A 1 20.11 4.55 -12.24
N ASP A 2 19.52 5.63 -12.75
CA ASP A 2 19.16 6.78 -11.92
C ASP A 2 18.12 6.39 -10.87
N THR A 3 18.32 6.82 -9.63
CA THR A 3 17.48 6.45 -8.48
C THR A 3 16.02 6.88 -8.66
N ALA A 4 15.79 8.00 -9.35
CA ALA A 4 14.46 8.49 -9.69
C ALA A 4 13.72 7.55 -10.66
N SER A 5 14.42 6.90 -11.59
CA SER A 5 13.80 5.92 -12.49
C SER A 5 13.42 4.65 -11.74
N HIS A 6 14.26 4.22 -10.79
CA HIS A 6 13.98 3.02 -9.99
C HIS A 6 12.72 3.18 -9.12
N SER A 7 12.56 4.32 -8.44
CA SER A 7 11.38 4.57 -7.60
C SER A 7 10.09 4.61 -8.42
N LEU A 8 10.13 5.15 -9.64
CA LEU A 8 8.98 5.14 -10.55
C LEU A 8 8.58 3.71 -10.95
N ILE A 9 9.56 2.89 -11.35
CA ILE A 9 9.32 1.49 -11.71
C ILE A 9 8.75 0.71 -10.51
N LEU A 10 9.33 0.90 -9.32
CA LEU A 10 8.83 0.27 -8.09
C LEU A 10 7.36 0.65 -7.83
N LEU A 11 7.02 1.93 -7.94
CA LEU A 11 5.66 2.41 -7.71
C LEU A 11 4.67 1.84 -8.75
N GLN A 12 5.10 1.72 -10.01
CA GLN A 12 4.31 1.06 -11.06
C GLN A 12 4.05 -0.41 -10.72
N GLN A 13 5.06 -1.15 -10.27
CA GLN A 13 4.90 -2.56 -9.88
C GLN A 13 3.98 -2.73 -8.67
N LEU A 14 4.08 -1.87 -7.66
CA LEU A 14 3.17 -1.86 -6.51
C LEU A 14 1.72 -1.52 -6.92
N ASN A 15 1.54 -0.66 -7.92
CA ASN A 15 0.21 -0.37 -8.43
C ASN A 15 -0.40 -1.58 -9.17
N MET A 16 0.40 -2.29 -9.98
CA MET A 16 -0.05 -3.52 -10.64
C MET A 16 -0.43 -4.58 -9.60
N GLN A 17 0.38 -4.78 -8.56
CA GLN A 17 0.05 -5.67 -7.44
C GLN A 17 -1.32 -5.35 -6.82
N ARG A 18 -1.60 -4.06 -6.61
CA ARG A 18 -2.89 -3.57 -6.09
C ARG A 18 -4.06 -3.90 -7.03
N GLU A 19 -3.90 -3.68 -8.33
CA GLU A 19 -4.96 -3.89 -9.34
C GLU A 19 -5.32 -5.36 -9.52
N PHE A 20 -4.32 -6.25 -9.53
CA PHE A 20 -4.52 -7.69 -9.66
C PHE A 20 -4.75 -8.39 -8.30
N GLY A 21 -4.57 -7.68 -7.18
CA GLY A 21 -4.83 -8.18 -5.84
C GLY A 21 -3.82 -9.19 -5.30
N PHE A 22 -2.63 -9.31 -5.91
CA PHE A 22 -1.55 -10.17 -5.42
C PHE A 22 -0.56 -9.39 -4.57
N LEU A 23 0.06 -10.05 -3.58
CA LEU A 23 1.03 -9.46 -2.62
C LEU A 23 0.51 -8.29 -1.76
N CYS A 24 -0.79 -7.97 -1.85
CA CYS A 24 -1.45 -7.06 -0.93
C CYS A 24 -1.63 -7.71 0.44
N ASP A 25 -1.24 -7.00 1.49
CA ASP A 25 -1.24 -7.47 2.89
C ASP A 25 -2.38 -6.87 3.72
N CYS A 26 -3.23 -6.02 3.12
CA CYS A 26 -4.44 -5.51 3.74
C CYS A 26 -5.58 -5.27 2.75
N THR A 27 -6.80 -5.14 3.29
CA THR A 27 -7.99 -4.70 2.56
C THR A 27 -8.59 -3.52 3.33
N VAL A 28 -8.82 -2.39 2.66
CA VAL A 28 -9.55 -1.25 3.21
C VAL A 28 -11.01 -1.35 2.77
N ALA A 29 -11.93 -1.40 3.73
CA ALA A 29 -13.36 -1.40 3.46
C ALA A 29 -13.93 0.01 3.64
N ILE A 30 -14.73 0.46 2.67
CA ILE A 30 -15.46 1.73 2.72
C ILE A 30 -16.92 1.43 2.34
N GLY A 31 -17.76 1.29 3.36
CA GLY A 31 -19.09 0.69 3.19
C GLY A 31 -18.97 -0.72 2.63
N ASP A 32 -19.65 -0.99 1.52
CA ASP A 32 -19.66 -2.30 0.85
C ASP A 32 -18.54 -2.46 -0.20
N VAL A 33 -17.64 -1.48 -0.32
CA VAL A 33 -16.53 -1.52 -1.31
C VAL A 33 -15.22 -1.89 -0.61
N TYR A 34 -14.48 -2.82 -1.21
CA TYR A 34 -13.25 -3.39 -0.67
C TYR A 34 -12.06 -3.10 -1.58
N PHE A 35 -11.00 -2.54 -1.01
CA PHE A 35 -9.77 -2.17 -1.74
C PHE A 35 -8.57 -2.95 -1.19
N LYS A 36 -7.95 -3.79 -2.03
CA LYS A 36 -6.65 -4.39 -1.70
C LYS A 36 -5.56 -3.31 -1.68
N ALA A 37 -4.64 -3.39 -0.73
CA ALA A 37 -3.57 -2.41 -0.60
C ALA A 37 -2.35 -2.98 0.16
N HIS A 38 -1.28 -2.17 0.19
CA HIS A 38 -0.06 -2.45 0.92
C HIS A 38 0.03 -1.54 2.16
N ARG A 39 0.13 -2.12 3.36
CA ARG A 39 0.22 -1.39 4.63
C ARG A 39 1.40 -0.41 4.63
N ALA A 40 2.55 -0.86 4.12
CA ALA A 40 3.77 -0.04 4.04
C ALA A 40 3.56 1.22 3.19
N VAL A 41 2.90 1.10 2.04
CA VAL A 41 2.60 2.24 1.15
C VAL A 41 1.60 3.18 1.83
N LEU A 42 0.50 2.65 2.38
CA LEU A 42 -0.48 3.47 3.10
C LEU A 42 0.14 4.21 4.29
N ALA A 43 0.99 3.56 5.08
CA ALA A 43 1.69 4.19 6.20
C ALA A 43 2.68 5.27 5.75
N ALA A 44 3.34 5.10 4.61
CA ALA A 44 4.28 6.10 4.09
C ALA A 44 3.58 7.43 3.73
N PHE A 45 2.35 7.37 3.23
CA PHE A 45 1.62 8.52 2.68
C PHE A 45 0.39 8.98 3.49
N SER A 46 0.07 8.32 4.61
CA SER A 46 -1.04 8.70 5.49
C SER A 46 -0.70 8.50 6.96
N ASN A 47 -0.70 9.59 7.74
CA ASN A 47 -0.47 9.52 9.19
C ASN A 47 -1.56 8.72 9.92
N TYR A 48 -2.80 8.72 9.42
CA TYR A 48 -3.88 7.90 9.97
C TYR A 48 -3.55 6.41 9.86
N PHE A 49 -3.21 5.94 8.65
CA PHE A 49 -2.80 4.54 8.44
C PHE A 49 -1.49 4.20 9.15
N LYS A 50 -0.52 5.12 9.18
CA LYS A 50 0.72 4.94 9.93
C LYS A 50 0.44 4.67 11.41
N MET A 51 -0.40 5.49 12.05
CA MET A 51 -0.77 5.28 13.45
C MET A 51 -1.50 3.97 13.65
N ILE A 52 -2.48 3.63 12.80
CA ILE A 52 -3.19 2.34 12.92
C ILE A 52 -2.23 1.16 12.83
N PHE A 53 -1.32 1.14 11.85
CA PHE A 53 -0.47 -0.02 11.61
C PHE A 53 0.68 -0.18 12.60
N ILE A 54 1.21 0.92 13.16
CA ILE A 54 2.22 0.88 14.23
C ILE A 54 1.60 0.35 15.52
N HIS A 55 0.37 0.76 15.85
CA HIS A 55 -0.30 0.32 17.07
C HIS A 55 -0.97 -1.07 16.94
N GLN A 56 -1.17 -1.57 15.71
CA GLN A 56 -1.61 -2.95 15.44
C GLN A 56 -0.45 -3.95 15.45
N THR A 57 0.51 -3.79 16.36
CA THR A 57 1.49 -4.84 16.64
C THR A 57 0.80 -5.90 17.52
N ARG A 58 0.23 -6.92 16.88
CA ARG A 58 0.04 -8.25 17.49
C ARG A 58 1.08 -9.19 16.90
#